data_AF-D2PX58-F1
#
_entry.id   AF-D2PX58-F1
#
_cell.length_a   1.000
_cell.length_b   1.000
_cell.length_c   1.000
_cell.angle_alpha   90.00
_cell.angle_beta   90.00
_cell.angle_gamma   90.00
#
_symmetry.space_group_name_H-M   'P 1'
#
loop_
_entity.id
_entity.type
_entity.pdbx_description
1 polymer ?
#
loop_
_entity_poly.entity_id
_entity_poly.type
_entity_poly.pdbx_seq_one_letter_code
_entity_poly.pdbx_strand_id
1 'polypeptide(L)'
;MSGVRSPLAVVTGLLLAVTALTACTSDPVPTGVTVGWDESRSAVQVSWTDDNAPNRISIEGVVSTSPSYVKYLPADAQNSWAIPTSAFPADGNYRVAVAIGTSQGGVTSKPARSPMFDTDGPLRPAEAVATPQGRNVVVTWRVPPPAQDFTPGDPLDLPAGSQSYTPVIGSNGQPFRPVGAATTKTRLVLKNVRPPYYFQLRARNEWASLTGAEIAGRTSATSVAVPTLWTFGKQMLIRGRTIQQEVSCGGARCSLQQTTSAGLPVVMLAQNRPGGPWVQAGRSTTQPGGHFQVRVNTGATRSYRAYVPLNSRVGALSSASSSKAFLTRTRLLIQGAGYAGGNVHNRNAVVKAVVVVRPVVNSTAMLQFWNGRAWGNVRGTPMRNGRAEISFRATRPGTFAYRFLVPGTTYQGTPVYGTATPSLVIRVR
;
A
#
# COMPACT_ATOMS: atom_id res chain seq x y z
N MET A 1 -48.01 93.66 64.61
CA MET A 1 -49.41 93.74 65.10
C MET A 1 -50.08 92.43 64.76
N SER A 2 -50.67 91.78 65.78
CA SER A 2 -51.81 90.84 65.71
C SER A 2 -51.64 89.56 64.83
N GLY A 3 -52.01 88.35 65.23
CA GLY A 3 -52.75 87.88 66.38
C GLY A 3 -53.07 86.38 66.19
N VAL A 4 -53.13 85.70 67.32
CA VAL A 4 -53.52 84.32 67.67
C VAL A 4 -54.72 83.72 66.87
N ARG A 5 -54.67 82.41 66.53
CA ARG A 5 -55.59 81.31 67.00
C ARG A 5 -55.42 79.95 66.28
N SER A 6 -55.61 78.88 67.07
CA SER A 6 -55.32 77.44 66.93
C SER A 6 -56.35 76.61 66.10
N PRO A 7 -56.43 75.26 66.22
CA PRO A 7 -55.62 74.18 65.61
C PRO A 7 -56.49 73.15 64.83
N LEU A 8 -55.91 72.19 64.09
CA LEU A 8 -56.55 70.87 63.83
C LEU A 8 -55.60 69.81 63.28
N ALA A 9 -55.89 68.58 63.68
CA ALA A 9 -55.09 67.36 63.61
C ALA A 9 -54.78 66.85 62.19
N VAL A 10 -53.62 66.20 62.02
CA VAL A 10 -53.40 65.22 60.95
C VAL A 10 -52.72 63.98 61.52
N VAL A 11 -53.35 62.85 61.20
CA VAL A 11 -53.13 61.49 61.66
C VAL A 11 -51.87 60.86 61.05
N THR A 12 -51.10 60.17 61.88
CA THR A 12 -49.95 59.32 61.54
C THR A 12 -50.43 57.99 60.94
N GLY A 13 -50.03 57.69 59.70
CA GLY A 13 -50.24 56.38 59.06
C GLY A 13 -48.93 55.81 58.55
N LEU A 14 -48.29 54.97 59.36
CA LEU A 14 -47.05 54.25 59.01
C LEU A 14 -47.42 52.96 58.26
N LEU A 15 -47.31 52.97 56.94
CA LEU A 15 -47.50 51.79 56.08
C LEU A 15 -46.18 50.99 56.01
N LEU A 16 -46.10 49.91 56.78
CA LEU A 16 -45.11 48.84 56.62
C LEU A 16 -45.51 47.97 55.41
N ALA A 17 -44.87 48.19 54.28
CA ALA A 17 -44.97 47.30 53.12
C ALA A 17 -44.10 46.05 53.37
N VAL A 18 -44.74 44.95 53.78
CA VAL A 18 -44.14 43.61 53.78
C VAL A 18 -44.17 43.11 52.34
N THR A 19 -43.05 43.22 51.62
CA THR A 19 -42.84 42.46 50.39
C THR A 19 -42.67 40.99 50.76
N ALA A 20 -43.72 40.19 50.62
CA ALA A 20 -43.61 38.74 50.64
C ALA A 20 -42.75 38.33 49.43
N LEU A 21 -41.52 37.88 49.70
CA LEU A 21 -40.74 37.10 48.75
C LEU A 21 -41.53 35.81 48.49
N THR A 22 -42.24 35.73 47.37
CA THR A 22 -42.76 34.45 46.86
C THR A 22 -41.55 33.55 46.64
N ALA A 23 -41.38 32.54 47.49
CA ALA A 23 -40.42 31.49 47.25
C ALA A 23 -40.75 30.87 45.88
N CYS A 24 -39.89 31.09 44.89
CA CYS A 24 -39.99 30.40 43.61
C CYS A 24 -39.76 28.92 43.87
N THR A 25 -40.84 28.17 44.06
CA THR A 25 -40.81 26.71 44.12
C THR A 25 -40.40 26.23 42.74
N SER A 26 -39.17 25.73 42.60
CA SER A 26 -38.75 25.07 41.37
C SER A 26 -39.70 23.92 41.06
N ASP A 27 -40.01 23.71 39.78
CA ASP A 27 -40.89 22.61 39.37
C ASP A 27 -40.35 21.25 39.85
N PRO A 28 -41.23 20.27 40.13
CA PRO A 28 -40.81 18.95 40.59
C PRO A 28 -39.87 18.29 39.57
N VAL A 29 -38.86 17.58 40.05
CA VAL A 29 -37.89 16.91 39.19
C VAL A 29 -38.57 15.68 38.56
N PRO A 30 -38.53 15.50 37.22
CA PRO A 30 -39.00 14.26 36.60
C PRO A 30 -38.36 13.02 37.23
N THR A 31 -39.00 11.87 37.19
CA THR A 31 -38.49 10.64 37.81
C THR A 31 -38.49 9.47 36.84
N GLY A 32 -37.78 8.39 37.20
CA GLY A 32 -37.82 7.14 36.44
C GLY A 32 -37.34 7.27 34.99
N VAL A 33 -36.34 8.12 34.72
CA VAL A 33 -35.80 8.28 33.37
C VAL A 33 -35.11 6.97 32.95
N THR A 34 -35.69 6.28 31.98
CA THR A 34 -35.16 5.03 31.41
C THR A 34 -34.87 5.19 29.93
N VAL A 35 -33.92 4.40 29.45
CA VAL A 35 -33.54 4.33 28.03
C VAL A 35 -33.64 2.90 27.54
N GLY A 36 -33.96 2.74 26.26
CA GLY A 36 -33.97 1.45 25.57
C GLY A 36 -34.07 1.64 24.07
N TRP A 37 -33.95 0.57 23.30
CA TRP A 37 -34.15 0.64 21.86
C TRP A 37 -35.62 0.83 21.51
N ASP A 38 -35.90 1.61 20.47
CA ASP A 38 -37.18 1.49 19.76
C ASP A 38 -37.27 0.15 19.02
N GLU A 39 -38.47 -0.22 18.55
CA GLU A 39 -38.69 -1.50 17.86
C GLU A 39 -37.75 -1.71 16.66
N SER A 40 -37.42 -0.63 15.94
CA SER A 40 -36.58 -0.67 14.75
C SER A 40 -35.08 -0.55 15.02
N ARG A 41 -34.69 -0.28 16.28
CA ARG A 41 -33.31 0.04 16.71
C ARG A 41 -32.68 1.18 15.90
N SER A 42 -33.49 2.16 15.53
CA SER A 42 -33.06 3.39 14.85
C SER A 42 -33.08 4.61 15.77
N ALA A 43 -33.65 4.46 16.97
CA ALA A 43 -33.72 5.50 17.99
C ALA A 43 -33.57 4.93 19.40
N VAL A 44 -33.02 5.75 20.29
CA VAL A 44 -33.05 5.54 21.74
C VAL A 44 -34.40 6.05 22.23
N GLN A 45 -35.25 5.13 22.66
CA GLN A 45 -36.51 5.44 23.33
C GLN A 45 -36.21 5.85 24.76
N VAL A 46 -36.61 7.07 25.11
CA VAL A 46 -36.50 7.63 26.45
C VAL A 46 -37.90 7.71 27.04
N SER A 47 -38.07 7.33 28.30
CA SER A 47 -39.34 7.50 29.04
C SER A 47 -39.08 7.99 30.45
N TRP A 48 -40.04 8.72 31.02
CA TRP A 48 -39.97 9.28 32.36
C TRP A 48 -41.37 9.40 32.99
N THR A 49 -41.44 9.90 34.23
CA THR A 49 -42.69 10.16 34.95
C THR A 49 -42.67 11.57 35.54
N ASP A 50 -43.72 12.34 35.29
CA ASP A 50 -43.99 13.67 35.83
C ASP A 50 -45.52 13.97 35.79
N ASP A 51 -45.91 15.20 36.12
CA ASP A 51 -47.29 15.68 36.11
C ASP A 51 -47.73 16.29 34.75
N ASN A 52 -47.28 15.72 33.63
CA ASN A 52 -47.52 16.18 32.25
C ASN A 52 -47.05 17.61 31.95
N ALA A 53 -45.93 18.00 32.57
CA ALA A 53 -45.32 19.30 32.41
C ALA A 53 -44.62 19.46 31.04
N PRO A 54 -44.32 20.69 30.57
CA PRO A 54 -43.50 20.86 29.38
C PRO A 54 -42.07 20.40 29.65
N ASN A 55 -41.53 19.54 28.79
CA ASN A 55 -40.26 18.86 29.05
C ASN A 55 -39.16 19.29 28.07
N ARG A 56 -37.96 19.49 28.61
CA ARG A 56 -36.70 19.62 27.87
C ARG A 56 -35.90 18.33 28.02
N ILE A 57 -35.66 17.68 26.89
CA ILE A 57 -34.84 16.47 26.77
C ILE A 57 -33.50 16.88 26.17
N SER A 58 -32.39 16.46 26.79
CA SER A 58 -31.05 16.68 26.26
C SER A 58 -30.12 15.50 26.45
N ILE A 59 -29.16 15.35 25.54
CA ILE A 59 -28.06 14.39 25.67
C ILE A 59 -26.91 15.08 26.40
N GLU A 60 -26.49 14.51 27.54
CA GLU A 60 -25.32 14.96 28.31
C GLU A 60 -24.17 13.95 28.09
N GLY A 61 -23.05 14.42 27.56
CA GLY A 61 -21.81 13.62 27.49
C GLY A 61 -21.03 13.74 28.79
N VAL A 62 -20.43 12.65 29.27
CA VAL A 62 -19.70 12.64 30.57
C VAL A 62 -18.57 13.68 30.63
N VAL A 63 -17.98 14.03 29.49
CA VAL A 63 -16.88 14.99 29.37
C VAL A 63 -17.27 16.30 28.66
N SER A 64 -18.52 16.45 28.22
CA SER A 64 -18.98 17.65 27.50
C SER A 64 -19.96 18.45 28.35
N THR A 65 -19.68 19.74 28.55
CA THR A 65 -20.57 20.66 29.25
C THR A 65 -21.74 21.14 28.40
N SER A 66 -21.67 20.97 27.08
CA SER A 66 -22.72 21.38 26.14
C SER A 66 -23.49 20.15 25.64
N PRO A 67 -24.84 20.18 25.67
CA PRO A 67 -25.63 19.07 25.19
C PRO A 67 -25.55 18.96 23.66
N SER A 68 -25.31 17.75 23.14
CA SER A 68 -25.26 17.50 21.69
C SER A 68 -26.63 17.54 21.01
N TYR A 69 -27.70 17.49 21.81
CA TYR A 69 -29.08 17.46 21.37
C TYR A 69 -29.98 18.12 22.40
N VAL A 70 -30.97 18.89 21.94
CA VAL A 70 -32.02 19.46 22.79
C VAL A 70 -33.36 19.36 22.07
N LYS A 71 -34.37 18.82 22.76
CA LYS A 71 -35.75 18.78 22.30
C LYS A 71 -36.66 19.31 23.39
N TYR A 72 -37.61 20.15 23.00
CA TYR A 72 -38.71 20.58 23.87
C TYR A 72 -40.00 19.88 23.46
N LEU A 73 -40.74 19.40 24.44
CA LEU A 73 -42.10 18.88 24.30
C LEU A 73 -43.06 19.79 25.07
N PRO A 74 -44.25 20.08 24.53
CA PRO A 74 -45.26 20.85 25.24
C PRO A 74 -45.74 20.09 26.48
N ALA A 75 -46.43 20.80 27.38
CA ALA A 75 -47.29 20.16 28.36
C ALA A 75 -48.26 19.22 27.61
N ASP A 76 -48.70 18.13 28.23
CA ASP A 76 -49.66 17.18 27.64
C ASP A 76 -49.07 16.23 26.55
N ALA A 77 -47.80 16.39 26.16
CA ALA A 77 -47.12 15.38 25.35
C ALA A 77 -46.93 14.08 26.13
N GLN A 78 -46.88 12.94 25.44
CA GLN A 78 -46.53 11.67 26.09
C GLN A 78 -45.13 11.78 26.73
N ASN A 79 -44.98 11.24 27.95
CA ASN A 79 -43.72 11.17 28.69
C ASN A 79 -42.73 10.15 28.12
N SER A 80 -42.54 10.23 26.80
CA SER A 80 -41.62 9.40 26.06
C SER A 80 -41.18 10.11 24.78
N TRP A 81 -39.93 9.88 24.37
CA TRP A 81 -39.40 10.45 23.15
C TRP A 81 -38.36 9.54 22.50
N ALA A 82 -38.47 9.36 21.19
CA ALA A 82 -37.50 8.63 20.40
C ALA A 82 -36.41 9.59 19.90
N ILE A 83 -35.19 9.45 20.43
CA ILE A 83 -34.02 10.20 19.97
C ILE A 83 -33.33 9.38 18.87
N PRO A 84 -33.24 9.87 17.62
CA PRO A 84 -32.54 9.14 16.56
C PRO A 84 -31.09 8.84 16.94
N THR A 85 -30.56 7.67 16.58
CA THR A 85 -29.16 7.31 16.90
C THR A 85 -28.16 8.30 16.32
N SER A 86 -28.49 8.95 15.19
CA SER A 86 -27.68 10.01 14.57
C SER A 86 -27.53 11.28 15.41
N ALA A 87 -28.32 11.46 16.47
CA ALA A 87 -28.17 12.55 17.42
C ALA A 87 -27.08 12.29 18.47
N PHE A 88 -26.64 11.03 18.61
CA PHE A 88 -25.56 10.65 19.50
C PHE A 88 -24.23 10.62 18.73
N PRO A 89 -23.21 11.40 19.15
CA PRO A 89 -21.87 11.22 18.60
C PRO A 89 -21.32 9.85 18.97
N ALA A 90 -20.78 9.12 18.00
CA ALA A 90 -20.21 7.79 18.22
C ALA A 90 -19.00 7.80 19.17
N ASP A 91 -18.69 6.63 19.74
CA ASP A 91 -17.53 6.37 20.59
C ASP A 91 -17.49 7.27 21.86
N GLY A 92 -18.61 7.34 22.60
CA GLY A 92 -18.73 8.16 23.80
C GLY A 92 -19.68 7.58 24.85
N ASN A 93 -19.62 8.14 26.06
CA ASN A 93 -20.49 7.79 27.18
C ASN A 93 -21.50 8.91 27.43
N TYR A 94 -22.78 8.56 27.53
CA TYR A 94 -23.87 9.52 27.59
C TYR A 94 -24.90 9.21 28.66
N ARG A 95 -25.66 10.24 29.02
CA ARG A 95 -26.91 10.15 29.76
C ARG A 95 -27.95 10.99 29.05
N VAL A 96 -29.20 10.58 29.10
CA VAL A 96 -30.31 11.45 28.72
C VAL A 96 -30.82 12.17 29.96
N ALA A 97 -30.85 13.49 29.88
CA ALA A 97 -31.40 14.37 30.92
C ALA A 97 -32.78 14.88 30.51
N VAL A 98 -33.75 14.77 31.42
CA VAL A 98 -35.10 15.32 31.28
C VAL A 98 -35.31 16.33 32.40
N ALA A 99 -35.74 17.54 32.04
CA ALA A 99 -36.08 18.61 32.97
C ALA A 99 -37.35 19.31 32.51
N ILE A 100 -38.10 19.91 33.42
CA ILE A 100 -39.25 20.75 33.08
C ILE A 100 -38.72 22.08 32.54
N GLY A 101 -39.28 22.53 31.43
CA GLY A 101 -38.90 23.77 30.79
C GLY A 101 -39.42 23.91 29.37
N THR A 102 -39.46 25.16 28.90
CA THR A 102 -39.86 25.51 27.53
C THR A 102 -38.71 26.20 26.80
N SER A 103 -38.79 26.25 25.47
CA SER A 103 -37.80 26.96 24.66
C SER A 103 -37.73 28.46 24.95
N GLN A 104 -38.83 29.06 25.43
CA GLN A 104 -38.93 30.49 25.74
C GLN A 104 -38.68 30.80 27.23
N GLY A 105 -39.18 29.94 28.12
CA GLY A 105 -39.09 30.13 29.59
C GLY A 105 -37.83 29.54 30.22
N GLY A 106 -37.04 28.77 29.47
CA GLY A 106 -35.86 28.09 30.00
C GLY A 106 -36.22 26.85 30.84
N VAL A 107 -35.23 26.35 31.57
CA VAL A 107 -35.35 25.17 32.44
C VAL A 107 -35.72 25.62 33.85
N THR A 108 -36.80 25.05 34.39
CA THR A 108 -37.40 25.44 35.67
C THR A 108 -37.29 24.35 36.76
N SER A 109 -36.95 23.10 36.38
CA SER A 109 -36.63 22.02 37.32
C SER A 109 -35.13 21.63 37.28
N LYS A 110 -34.66 20.90 38.30
CA LYS A 110 -33.40 20.14 38.16
C LYS A 110 -33.59 19.02 37.12
N PRO A 111 -32.55 18.63 36.37
CA PRO A 111 -32.63 17.51 35.44
C PRO A 111 -32.57 16.17 36.16
N ALA A 112 -33.46 15.26 35.77
CA ALA A 112 -33.36 13.84 36.05
C ALA A 112 -32.60 13.14 34.93
N ARG A 113 -31.81 12.11 35.25
CA ARG A 113 -30.90 11.46 34.30
C ARG A 113 -31.19 9.98 34.20
N SER A 114 -31.06 9.45 32.99
CA SER A 114 -30.99 8.01 32.76
C SER A 114 -29.74 7.38 33.40
N PRO A 115 -29.69 6.05 33.53
CA PRO A 115 -28.42 5.33 33.60
C PRO A 115 -27.48 5.74 32.46
N MET A 116 -26.19 5.60 32.71
CA MET A 116 -25.16 5.84 31.69
C MET A 116 -25.16 4.68 30.70
N PHE A 117 -24.91 4.99 29.44
CA PHE A 117 -24.73 4.03 28.35
C PHE A 117 -23.66 4.55 27.39
N ASP A 118 -23.06 3.66 26.61
CA ASP A 118 -22.12 4.03 25.57
C ASP A 118 -22.73 4.02 24.17
N THR A 119 -21.98 4.59 23.23
CA THR A 119 -22.31 4.53 21.81
C THR A 119 -21.13 4.02 21.00
N ASP A 120 -20.50 2.95 21.49
CA ASP A 120 -19.32 2.38 20.87
C ASP A 120 -19.59 2.05 19.40
N GLY A 121 -18.78 2.61 18.51
CA GLY A 121 -18.87 2.39 17.08
C GLY A 121 -18.48 0.96 16.69
N PRO A 122 -18.67 0.60 15.41
CA PRO A 122 -18.33 -0.73 14.95
C PRO A 122 -16.82 -0.96 15.02
N LEU A 123 -16.39 -2.16 15.39
CA LEU A 123 -14.97 -2.52 15.42
C LEU A 123 -14.40 -2.47 14.01
N ARG A 124 -13.43 -1.59 13.82
CA ARG A 124 -12.82 -1.33 12.53
C ARG A 124 -11.97 -2.53 12.08
N PRO A 125 -12.37 -3.26 11.00
CA PRO A 125 -11.54 -4.34 10.52
C PRO A 125 -10.24 -3.81 9.93
N ALA A 126 -9.17 -4.58 10.05
CA ALA A 126 -7.82 -4.24 9.61
C ALA A 126 -7.14 -5.43 8.92
N GLU A 127 -5.90 -5.22 8.48
CA GLU A 127 -5.03 -6.27 7.94
C GLU A 127 -5.65 -7.08 6.77
N ALA A 128 -6.40 -6.42 5.89
CA ALA A 128 -7.00 -7.13 4.77
C ALA A 128 -5.94 -7.60 3.76
N VAL A 129 -6.03 -8.87 3.38
CA VAL A 129 -5.16 -9.54 2.41
C VAL A 129 -6.01 -10.17 1.32
N ALA A 130 -5.57 -10.04 0.07
CA ALA A 130 -6.23 -10.63 -1.09
C ALA A 130 -5.35 -11.72 -1.70
N THR A 131 -5.89 -12.93 -1.84
CA THR A 131 -5.20 -14.08 -2.42
C THR A 131 -5.94 -14.53 -3.69
N PRO A 132 -5.34 -14.35 -4.88
CA PRO A 132 -5.90 -14.86 -6.12
C PRO A 132 -6.06 -16.39 -6.12
N GLN A 133 -7.21 -16.86 -6.57
CA GLN A 133 -7.55 -18.28 -6.71
C GLN A 133 -8.25 -18.48 -8.06
N GLY A 134 -7.46 -18.74 -9.10
CA GLY A 134 -7.96 -18.83 -10.48
C GLY A 134 -8.58 -17.52 -10.96
N ARG A 135 -9.89 -17.51 -11.20
CA ARG A 135 -10.67 -16.31 -11.59
C ARG A 135 -11.24 -15.53 -10.40
N ASN A 136 -11.07 -16.05 -9.19
CA ASN A 136 -11.60 -15.48 -7.96
C ASN A 136 -10.47 -14.86 -7.13
N VAL A 137 -10.85 -14.04 -6.15
CA VAL A 137 -9.94 -13.52 -5.13
C VAL A 137 -10.53 -13.82 -3.77
N VAL A 138 -9.79 -14.51 -2.91
CA VAL A 138 -10.17 -14.70 -1.51
C VAL A 138 -9.64 -13.50 -0.74
N VAL A 139 -10.52 -12.79 -0.06
CA VAL A 139 -10.17 -11.69 0.84
C VAL A 139 -10.38 -12.13 2.27
N THR A 140 -9.37 -11.92 3.11
CA THR A 140 -9.43 -12.15 4.55
C THR A 140 -9.01 -10.90 5.30
N TRP A 141 -9.59 -10.65 6.46
CA TRP A 141 -9.25 -9.51 7.31
C TRP A 141 -9.26 -9.91 8.79
N ARG A 142 -8.77 -9.03 9.64
CA ARG A 142 -8.84 -9.19 11.10
C ARG A 142 -9.78 -8.16 11.69
N VAL A 143 -10.38 -8.52 12.82
CA VAL A 143 -11.19 -7.62 13.64
C VAL A 143 -10.48 -7.53 14.98
N PRO A 144 -10.21 -6.32 15.50
CA PRO A 144 -9.62 -6.17 16.82
C PRO A 144 -10.58 -6.71 17.90
N PRO A 145 -10.08 -7.05 19.10
CA PRO A 145 -10.97 -7.30 20.23
C PRO A 145 -11.79 -6.03 20.55
N PRO A 146 -12.99 -6.17 21.15
CA PRO A 146 -13.75 -5.02 21.63
C PRO A 146 -12.95 -4.22 22.66
N ALA A 147 -13.25 -2.92 22.75
CA ALA A 147 -12.74 -2.08 23.82
C ALA A 147 -13.29 -2.56 25.18
N GLN A 148 -12.71 -2.06 26.27
CA GLN A 148 -13.29 -2.26 27.58
C GLN A 148 -14.62 -1.50 27.62
N ASP A 149 -15.69 -2.23 27.89
CA ASP A 149 -17.01 -1.69 28.19
C ASP A 149 -16.99 -1.04 29.59
N PHE A 150 -17.35 0.25 29.62
CA PHE A 150 -17.40 1.06 30.85
C PHE A 150 -18.83 1.21 31.40
N THR A 151 -19.83 0.68 30.70
CA THR A 151 -21.26 0.68 31.03
C THR A 151 -21.84 -0.73 31.01
N PRO A 152 -21.27 -1.70 31.76
CA PRO A 152 -21.64 -3.10 31.64
C PRO A 152 -23.12 -3.35 31.93
N GLY A 153 -23.81 -3.96 30.97
CA GLY A 153 -25.22 -4.32 31.07
C GLY A 153 -26.16 -3.13 30.86
N ASP A 154 -25.71 -2.11 30.12
CA ASP A 154 -26.61 -1.05 29.71
C ASP A 154 -27.67 -1.61 28.72
N PRO A 155 -28.88 -1.04 28.72
CA PRO A 155 -30.00 -1.59 27.96
C PRO A 155 -29.90 -1.34 26.44
N LEU A 156 -28.87 -0.64 25.99
CA LEU A 156 -28.61 -0.31 24.59
C LEU A 156 -27.50 -1.19 23.99
N ASP A 157 -26.77 -1.94 24.80
CA ASP A 157 -25.84 -2.97 24.35
C ASP A 157 -26.51 -4.02 23.45
N LEU A 158 -25.89 -4.29 22.30
CA LEU A 158 -26.25 -5.42 21.46
C LEU A 158 -25.37 -6.64 21.74
N PRO A 159 -25.88 -7.87 21.50
CA PRO A 159 -25.07 -9.08 21.63
C PRO A 159 -23.80 -9.01 20.79
N ALA A 160 -22.70 -9.56 21.33
CA ALA A 160 -21.43 -9.63 20.62
C ALA A 160 -21.60 -10.22 19.21
N GLY A 161 -21.07 -9.51 18.20
CA GLY A 161 -21.19 -9.90 16.80
C GLY A 161 -22.41 -9.34 16.06
N SER A 162 -23.14 -8.39 16.66
CA SER A 162 -24.20 -7.59 16.01
C SER A 162 -23.68 -6.74 14.83
N GLN A 163 -22.41 -6.36 14.85
CA GLN A 163 -21.78 -5.58 13.79
C GLN A 163 -21.72 -6.33 12.45
N SER A 164 -21.89 -5.59 11.36
CA SER A 164 -21.88 -6.14 10.01
C SER A 164 -20.83 -5.49 9.14
N TYR A 165 -20.21 -6.28 8.26
CA TYR A 165 -19.24 -5.83 7.27
C TYR A 165 -19.84 -5.91 5.89
N THR A 166 -20.00 -4.76 5.24
CA THR A 166 -20.44 -4.68 3.85
C THR A 166 -19.22 -4.53 2.93
N PRO A 167 -18.87 -5.56 2.16
CA PRO A 167 -17.77 -5.48 1.20
C PRO A 167 -18.20 -4.70 -0.03
N VAL A 168 -17.40 -3.70 -0.40
CA VAL A 168 -17.61 -2.87 -1.59
C VAL A 168 -16.35 -2.86 -2.47
N ILE A 169 -16.56 -2.67 -3.77
CA ILE A 169 -15.48 -2.47 -4.74
C ILE A 169 -15.72 -1.19 -5.53
N GLY A 170 -14.66 -0.40 -5.65
CA GLY A 170 -14.53 0.70 -6.60
C GLY A 170 -13.80 0.27 -7.87
N SER A 171 -14.27 0.74 -9.01
CA SER A 171 -13.67 0.56 -10.33
C SER A 171 -13.53 1.93 -11.01
N ASN A 172 -12.63 2.06 -11.98
CA ASN A 172 -12.41 3.32 -12.68
C ASN A 172 -13.73 3.91 -13.26
N GLY A 173 -14.02 5.17 -12.93
CA GLY A 173 -15.20 5.89 -13.38
C GLY A 173 -16.51 5.50 -12.69
N GLN A 174 -16.47 4.54 -11.75
CA GLN A 174 -17.67 4.02 -11.08
C GLN A 174 -17.63 4.34 -9.57
N PRO A 175 -18.79 4.54 -8.93
CA PRO A 175 -18.86 4.60 -7.47
C PRO A 175 -18.56 3.23 -6.86
N PHE A 176 -18.38 3.20 -5.55
CA PHE A 176 -18.36 1.93 -4.82
C PHE A 176 -19.67 1.17 -5.02
N ARG A 177 -19.56 -0.11 -5.36
CA ARG A 177 -20.70 -1.03 -5.42
C ARG A 177 -20.51 -2.18 -4.43
N PRO A 178 -21.58 -2.64 -3.75
CA PRO A 178 -21.53 -3.86 -2.96
C PRO A 178 -21.13 -5.05 -3.82
N VAL A 179 -20.28 -5.92 -3.29
CA VAL A 179 -19.84 -7.17 -3.95
C VAL A 179 -20.25 -8.43 -3.19
N GLY A 180 -20.99 -8.24 -2.10
CA GLY A 180 -21.61 -9.27 -1.28
C GLY A 180 -22.60 -8.63 -0.33
N ALA A 181 -23.47 -9.45 0.26
CA ALA A 181 -24.32 -9.02 1.37
C ALA A 181 -23.46 -8.68 2.59
N ALA A 182 -24.03 -7.89 3.50
CA ALA A 182 -23.42 -7.62 4.79
C ALA A 182 -23.17 -8.94 5.54
N THR A 183 -22.03 -9.06 6.21
CA THR A 183 -21.62 -10.31 6.87
C THR A 183 -20.86 -10.06 8.16
N THR A 184 -20.93 -10.99 9.11
CA THR A 184 -20.10 -11.02 10.31
C THR A 184 -18.80 -11.81 10.12
N LYS A 185 -18.67 -12.53 8.99
CA LYS A 185 -17.50 -13.36 8.68
C LYS A 185 -16.30 -12.50 8.36
N THR A 186 -15.09 -12.99 8.65
CA THR A 186 -13.81 -12.32 8.36
C THR A 186 -13.16 -12.76 7.04
N ARG A 187 -13.95 -13.39 6.16
CA ARG A 187 -13.52 -13.96 4.89
C ARG A 187 -14.60 -13.83 3.83
N LEU A 188 -14.19 -13.45 2.61
CA LEU A 188 -15.05 -13.33 1.44
C LEU A 188 -14.36 -13.88 0.19
N VAL A 189 -15.14 -14.48 -0.71
CA VAL A 189 -14.67 -14.83 -2.06
C VAL A 189 -15.26 -13.85 -3.07
N LEU A 190 -14.41 -13.03 -3.65
CA LEU A 190 -14.75 -12.14 -4.76
C LEU A 190 -14.73 -12.93 -6.07
N LYS A 191 -15.90 -13.09 -6.69
CA LYS A 191 -16.05 -13.84 -7.94
C LYS A 191 -15.77 -12.94 -9.14
N ASN A 192 -14.96 -13.43 -10.09
CA ASN A 192 -14.68 -12.77 -11.37
C ASN A 192 -14.17 -11.33 -11.29
N VAL A 193 -13.51 -10.96 -10.18
CA VAL A 193 -12.89 -9.63 -10.02
C VAL A 193 -11.48 -9.65 -10.57
N ARG A 194 -11.15 -8.68 -11.43
CA ARG A 194 -9.82 -8.52 -12.01
C ARG A 194 -9.26 -7.13 -11.67
N PRO A 195 -7.97 -7.02 -11.29
CA PRO A 195 -7.30 -5.73 -11.18
C PRO A 195 -7.39 -4.93 -12.50
N PRO A 196 -7.41 -3.58 -12.44
CA PRO A 196 -7.28 -2.78 -11.23
C PRO A 196 -8.65 -2.54 -10.54
N TYR A 197 -8.67 -2.61 -9.21
CA TYR A 197 -9.85 -2.35 -8.38
C TYR A 197 -9.45 -1.84 -7.00
N TYR A 198 -10.37 -1.19 -6.29
CA TYR A 198 -10.20 -0.81 -4.89
C TYR A 198 -11.25 -1.52 -4.05
N PHE A 199 -10.84 -2.41 -3.16
CA PHE A 199 -11.73 -3.10 -2.24
C PHE A 199 -11.74 -2.39 -0.90
N GLN A 200 -12.91 -2.29 -0.29
CA GLN A 200 -13.10 -1.68 1.02
C GLN A 200 -14.17 -2.45 1.79
N LEU A 201 -13.98 -2.61 3.10
CA LEU A 201 -15.00 -3.08 4.03
C LEU A 201 -15.62 -1.89 4.72
N ARG A 202 -16.95 -1.81 4.73
CA ARG A 202 -17.70 -0.86 5.55
C ARG A 202 -18.26 -1.58 6.75
N ALA A 203 -17.76 -1.25 7.93
CA ALA A 203 -18.24 -1.79 9.20
C ALA A 203 -19.43 -0.96 9.67
N ARG A 204 -20.50 -1.59 10.13
CA ARG A 204 -21.70 -0.90 10.62
C ARG A 204 -22.23 -1.61 11.85
N ASN A 205 -22.61 -0.81 12.84
CA ASN A 205 -23.44 -1.22 13.98
C ASN A 205 -24.60 -0.22 14.14
N GLU A 206 -25.29 -0.30 15.27
CA GLU A 206 -26.40 0.54 15.70
C GLU A 206 -26.05 2.04 15.80
N TRP A 207 -24.80 2.36 16.15
CA TRP A 207 -24.34 3.72 16.40
C TRP A 207 -23.71 4.38 15.18
N ALA A 208 -22.89 3.65 14.42
CA ALA A 208 -22.10 4.25 13.35
C ALA A 208 -21.80 3.32 12.17
N SER A 209 -21.29 3.93 11.10
CA SER A 209 -20.76 3.27 9.91
C SER A 209 -19.35 3.79 9.64
N LEU A 210 -18.37 2.89 9.64
CA LEU A 210 -16.96 3.22 9.49
C LEU A 210 -16.33 2.50 8.29
N THR A 211 -15.37 3.17 7.66
CA THR A 211 -14.51 2.54 6.66
C THR A 211 -13.46 1.69 7.37
N GLY A 212 -13.50 0.38 7.12
CA GLY A 212 -12.59 -0.61 7.66
C GLY A 212 -11.42 -0.91 6.72
N ALA A 213 -11.07 -2.19 6.63
CA ALA A 213 -9.91 -2.65 5.88
C ALA A 213 -10.08 -2.46 4.37
N GLU A 214 -8.97 -2.19 3.70
CA GLU A 214 -8.93 -1.81 2.29
C GLU A 214 -7.88 -2.63 1.55
N ILE A 215 -8.07 -2.83 0.25
CA ILE A 215 -7.09 -3.49 -0.62
C ILE A 215 -7.05 -2.79 -1.98
N ALA A 216 -5.87 -2.30 -2.36
CA ALA A 216 -5.59 -1.87 -3.71
C ALA A 216 -5.22 -3.08 -4.60
N GLY A 217 -6.15 -3.50 -5.46
CA GLY A 217 -5.89 -4.45 -6.53
C GLY A 217 -5.25 -3.74 -7.72
N ARG A 218 -4.00 -4.04 -8.04
CA ARG A 218 -3.18 -3.34 -9.03
C ARG A 218 -2.83 -4.23 -10.22
N THR A 219 -2.82 -3.66 -11.42
CA THR A 219 -2.17 -4.28 -12.59
C THR A 219 -0.73 -3.81 -12.68
N SER A 220 0.18 -4.71 -13.05
CA SER A 220 1.60 -4.38 -13.23
C SER A 220 1.99 -4.46 -14.70
N ALA A 221 2.85 -3.54 -15.14
CA ALA A 221 3.50 -3.58 -16.45
C ALA A 221 5.01 -3.42 -16.25
N THR A 222 5.80 -4.35 -16.79
CA THR A 222 7.25 -4.40 -16.59
C THR A 222 8.00 -4.24 -17.91
N SER A 223 8.95 -3.32 -17.94
CA SER A 223 9.89 -3.09 -19.04
C SER A 223 11.32 -3.38 -18.61
N VAL A 224 12.17 -3.74 -19.57
CA VAL A 224 13.58 -4.06 -19.32
C VAL A 224 14.44 -3.62 -20.50
N ALA A 225 15.67 -3.22 -20.20
CA ALA A 225 16.75 -2.97 -21.15
C ALA A 225 17.86 -3.99 -20.91
N VAL A 226 18.08 -4.86 -21.90
CA VAL A 226 19.09 -5.92 -21.86
C VAL A 226 20.16 -5.61 -22.91
N PRO A 227 21.46 -5.60 -22.57
CA PRO A 227 22.52 -5.48 -23.56
C PRO A 227 22.44 -6.58 -24.64
N THR A 228 22.63 -6.20 -25.90
CA THR A 228 22.53 -7.12 -27.05
C THR A 228 23.81 -7.93 -27.30
N LEU A 229 24.95 -7.45 -26.79
CA LEU A 229 26.25 -8.13 -26.84
C LEU A 229 26.93 -8.01 -25.48
N TRP A 230 27.45 -9.11 -24.96
CA TRP A 230 28.24 -9.13 -23.73
C TRP A 230 29.40 -10.12 -23.79
N THR A 231 30.30 -10.06 -22.80
CA THR A 231 31.48 -10.94 -22.72
C THR A 231 31.23 -12.11 -21.78
N PHE A 232 31.57 -13.32 -22.20
CA PHE A 232 31.37 -14.55 -21.43
C PHE A 232 31.98 -14.46 -20.02
N GLY A 233 31.24 -14.98 -19.03
CA GLY A 233 31.68 -15.05 -17.63
C GLY A 233 31.80 -13.69 -16.92
N LYS A 234 31.51 -12.58 -17.59
CA LYS A 234 31.46 -11.25 -16.94
C LYS A 234 30.06 -10.97 -16.42
N GLN A 235 29.97 -10.14 -15.39
CA GLN A 235 28.68 -9.71 -14.85
C GLN A 235 28.06 -8.67 -15.78
N MET A 236 26.82 -8.90 -16.20
CA MET A 236 26.01 -7.98 -16.98
C MET A 236 24.99 -7.30 -16.10
N LEU A 237 24.87 -5.97 -16.22
CA LEU A 237 23.85 -5.20 -15.53
C LEU A 237 22.63 -5.05 -16.44
N ILE A 238 21.49 -5.56 -15.99
CA ILE A 238 20.20 -5.42 -16.66
C ILE A 238 19.36 -4.44 -15.85
N ARG A 239 18.76 -3.45 -16.52
CA ARG A 239 17.94 -2.41 -15.87
C ARG A 239 16.52 -2.45 -16.39
N GLY A 240 15.56 -2.00 -15.60
CA GLY A 240 14.18 -1.92 -16.04
C GLY A 240 13.32 -1.10 -15.11
N ARG A 241 12.01 -1.12 -15.38
CA ARG A 241 11.01 -0.42 -14.59
C ARG A 241 9.71 -1.21 -14.55
N THR A 242 9.05 -1.22 -13.41
CA THR A 242 7.71 -1.74 -13.23
C THR A 242 6.79 -0.59 -12.84
N ILE A 243 5.74 -0.39 -13.63
CA ILE A 243 4.68 0.58 -13.38
C ILE A 243 3.45 -0.21 -12.96
N GLN A 244 2.68 0.32 -12.01
CA GLN A 244 1.42 -0.25 -11.60
C GLN A 244 0.28 0.70 -11.94
N GLN A 245 -0.87 0.16 -12.30
CA GLN A 245 -2.10 0.93 -12.34
C GLN A 245 -2.95 0.55 -11.12
N GLU A 246 -3.47 1.55 -10.44
CA GLU A 246 -4.34 1.38 -9.28
C GLU A 246 -5.60 2.24 -9.42
N VAL A 247 -6.67 1.80 -8.77
CA VAL A 247 -7.88 2.61 -8.64
C VAL A 247 -7.77 3.35 -7.31
N SER A 248 -7.87 4.67 -7.36
CA SER A 248 -7.97 5.54 -6.19
C SER A 248 -9.38 6.10 -6.10
N CYS A 249 -10.02 5.98 -4.94
CA CYS A 249 -11.40 6.40 -4.72
C CYS A 249 -11.43 7.58 -3.73
N GLY A 250 -11.95 8.72 -4.17
CA GLY A 250 -12.14 9.92 -3.34
C GLY A 250 -13.50 10.55 -3.65
N GLY A 251 -14.30 10.81 -2.62
CA GLY A 251 -15.68 11.31 -2.80
C GLY A 251 -16.57 10.29 -3.50
N ALA A 252 -17.35 10.73 -4.49
CA ALA A 252 -18.38 9.92 -5.15
C ALA A 252 -17.87 8.98 -6.27
N ARG A 253 -16.63 9.13 -6.75
CA ARG A 253 -16.12 8.38 -7.92
C ARG A 253 -14.68 7.92 -7.71
N CYS A 254 -14.35 6.80 -8.35
CA CYS A 254 -12.99 6.31 -8.40
C CYS A 254 -12.31 6.66 -9.73
N SER A 255 -11.01 6.89 -9.68
CA SER A 255 -10.17 7.21 -10.84
C SER A 255 -9.01 6.24 -10.96
N LEU A 256 -8.61 5.95 -12.19
CA LEU A 256 -7.40 5.18 -12.47
C LEU A 256 -6.17 6.08 -12.33
N GLN A 257 -5.18 5.64 -11.58
CA GLN A 257 -3.91 6.33 -11.42
C GLN A 257 -2.77 5.37 -11.71
N GLN A 258 -1.66 5.93 -12.20
CA GLN A 258 -0.40 5.21 -12.30
C GLN A 258 0.39 5.42 -11.02
N THR A 259 0.93 4.32 -10.49
CA THR A 259 1.75 4.33 -9.29
C THR A 259 3.00 3.48 -9.52
N THR A 260 4.00 3.71 -8.68
CA THR A 260 5.22 2.92 -8.69
C THR A 260 5.54 2.50 -7.27
N SER A 261 5.59 1.20 -7.02
CA SER A 261 5.92 0.67 -5.70
C SER A 261 7.40 0.30 -5.63
N ALA A 262 8.05 0.68 -4.54
CA ALA A 262 9.30 0.06 -4.12
C ALA A 262 9.02 -1.30 -3.44
N GLY A 263 10.03 -2.18 -3.43
CA GLY A 263 9.98 -3.46 -2.76
C GLY A 263 9.24 -4.59 -3.52
N LEU A 264 8.79 -4.37 -4.76
CA LEU A 264 8.22 -5.45 -5.56
C LEU A 264 9.33 -6.43 -5.95
N PRO A 265 9.16 -7.74 -5.77
CA PRO A 265 10.14 -8.72 -6.20
C PRO A 265 10.26 -8.73 -7.73
N VAL A 266 11.49 -8.79 -8.24
CA VAL A 266 11.79 -8.92 -9.66
C VAL A 266 12.70 -10.13 -9.86
N VAL A 267 12.31 -11.02 -10.76
CA VAL A 267 13.11 -12.19 -11.16
C VAL A 267 13.55 -11.99 -12.60
N MET A 268 14.87 -12.06 -12.84
CA MET A 268 15.40 -12.13 -14.19
C MET A 268 15.39 -13.58 -14.64
N LEU A 269 14.71 -13.86 -15.74
CA LEU A 269 14.66 -15.17 -16.36
C LEU A 269 15.55 -15.18 -17.61
N ALA A 270 16.20 -16.31 -17.86
CA ALA A 270 16.99 -16.57 -19.06
C ALA A 270 16.51 -17.83 -19.78
N GLN A 271 16.70 -17.87 -21.10
CA GLN A 271 16.32 -19.00 -21.95
C GLN A 271 17.44 -19.27 -22.97
N ASN A 272 18.05 -20.45 -22.89
CA ASN A 272 19.25 -20.79 -23.68
C ASN A 272 18.96 -21.07 -25.17
N ARG A 273 17.73 -21.44 -25.51
CA ARG A 273 17.27 -21.74 -26.87
C ARG A 273 15.83 -21.27 -27.04
N PRO A 274 15.44 -20.74 -28.22
CA PRO A 274 14.05 -20.39 -28.49
C PRO A 274 13.12 -21.57 -28.18
N GLY A 275 12.01 -21.31 -27.47
CA GLY A 275 11.04 -22.35 -27.06
C GLY A 275 11.44 -23.20 -25.84
N GLY A 276 12.67 -23.11 -25.34
CA GLY A 276 13.10 -23.84 -24.14
C GLY A 276 12.50 -23.31 -22.82
N PRO A 277 12.73 -23.97 -21.69
CA PRO A 277 12.27 -23.47 -20.40
C PRO A 277 12.99 -22.18 -20.00
N TRP A 278 12.25 -21.29 -19.32
CA TRP A 278 12.83 -20.11 -18.68
C TRP A 278 13.42 -20.50 -17.32
N VAL A 279 14.70 -20.22 -17.11
CA VAL A 279 15.40 -20.47 -15.85
C VAL A 279 15.76 -19.17 -15.17
N GLN A 280 15.78 -19.16 -13.85
CA GLN A 280 16.19 -17.97 -13.11
C GLN A 280 17.67 -17.65 -13.33
N ALA A 281 17.95 -16.40 -13.71
CA ALA A 281 19.30 -15.88 -13.92
C ALA A 281 19.71 -14.85 -12.85
N GLY A 282 18.75 -14.26 -12.14
CA GLY A 282 19.00 -13.32 -11.06
C GLY A 282 17.71 -12.84 -10.40
N ARG A 283 17.84 -12.11 -9.29
CA ARG A 283 16.72 -11.50 -8.56
C ARG A 283 17.09 -10.09 -8.11
N SER A 284 16.09 -9.26 -7.90
CA SER A 284 16.19 -7.93 -7.30
C SER A 284 14.83 -7.50 -6.77
N THR A 285 14.73 -6.27 -6.29
CA THR A 285 13.47 -5.62 -5.95
C THR A 285 13.39 -4.27 -6.65
N THR A 286 12.17 -3.75 -6.81
CA THR A 286 11.98 -2.39 -7.30
C THR A 286 12.43 -1.36 -6.25
N GLN A 287 13.07 -0.31 -6.72
CA GLN A 287 13.44 0.91 -6.00
C GLN A 287 12.32 1.94 -6.12
N PRO A 288 12.39 3.09 -5.40
CA PRO A 288 11.50 4.22 -5.66
C PRO A 288 11.42 4.57 -7.16
N GLY A 289 10.22 4.92 -7.64
CA GLY A 289 9.96 5.11 -9.07
C GLY A 289 9.76 3.81 -9.86
N GLY A 290 9.80 2.65 -9.19
CA GLY A 290 9.56 1.33 -9.79
C GLY A 290 10.75 0.78 -10.59
N HIS A 291 11.91 1.43 -10.51
CA HIS A 291 13.12 1.02 -11.21
C HIS A 291 13.73 -0.23 -10.57
N PHE A 292 14.39 -1.07 -11.35
CA PHE A 292 15.15 -2.20 -10.80
C PHE A 292 16.44 -2.40 -11.58
N GLN A 293 17.40 -3.03 -10.92
CA GLN A 293 18.65 -3.47 -11.53
C GLN A 293 18.94 -4.89 -11.09
N VAL A 294 19.25 -5.77 -12.04
CA VAL A 294 19.65 -7.15 -11.78
C VAL A 294 21.04 -7.36 -12.38
N ARG A 295 21.95 -7.87 -11.56
CA ARG A 295 23.26 -8.30 -12.03
C ARG A 295 23.21 -9.79 -12.36
N VAL A 296 23.63 -10.15 -13.57
CA VAL A 296 23.58 -11.53 -14.08
C VAL A 296 24.95 -11.95 -14.58
N ASN A 297 25.43 -13.11 -14.17
CA ASN A 297 26.63 -13.71 -14.77
C ASN A 297 26.28 -14.25 -16.16
N THR A 298 26.91 -13.72 -17.20
CA THR A 298 26.62 -14.13 -18.57
C THR A 298 27.28 -15.46 -18.90
N GLY A 299 26.46 -16.44 -19.30
CA GLY A 299 26.92 -17.68 -19.92
C GLY A 299 27.04 -17.53 -21.44
N ALA A 300 26.57 -18.51 -22.20
CA ALA A 300 26.45 -18.42 -23.65
C ALA A 300 25.31 -17.50 -24.11
N THR A 301 25.18 -17.29 -25.43
CA THR A 301 24.14 -16.45 -26.06
C THR A 301 22.73 -16.88 -25.68
N ARG A 302 21.98 -16.06 -24.94
CA ARG A 302 20.65 -16.46 -24.46
C ARG A 302 19.70 -15.28 -24.35
N SER A 303 18.41 -15.57 -24.37
CA SER A 303 17.36 -14.56 -24.20
C SER A 303 17.12 -14.27 -22.74
N TYR A 304 16.82 -13.02 -22.39
CA TYR A 304 16.48 -12.58 -21.05
C TYR A 304 15.14 -11.86 -21.02
N ARG A 305 14.40 -11.99 -19.91
CA ARG A 305 13.21 -11.19 -19.61
C ARG A 305 13.09 -10.94 -18.11
N ALA A 306 12.54 -9.80 -17.73
CA ALA A 306 12.16 -9.53 -16.35
C ALA A 306 10.76 -10.08 -16.09
N TYR A 307 10.58 -10.73 -14.94
CA TYR A 307 9.30 -11.23 -14.45
C TYR A 307 9.07 -10.70 -13.04
N VAL A 308 7.95 -10.02 -12.86
CA VAL A 308 7.44 -9.63 -11.54
C VAL A 308 6.34 -10.63 -11.20
N PRO A 309 6.53 -11.48 -10.17
CA PRO A 309 5.51 -12.43 -9.76
C PRO A 309 4.30 -11.70 -9.18
N LEU A 310 3.22 -12.45 -9.04
CA LEU A 310 2.08 -12.01 -8.25
C LEU A 310 2.57 -11.72 -6.83
N ASN A 311 2.23 -10.54 -6.30
CA ASN A 311 2.63 -10.12 -4.97
C ASN A 311 1.40 -9.69 -4.17
N SER A 312 1.17 -10.33 -3.03
CA SER A 312 0.08 -10.00 -2.11
C SER A 312 0.65 -9.66 -0.75
N ARG A 313 0.13 -8.58 -0.16
CA ARG A 313 0.44 -8.13 1.20
C ARG A 313 -0.78 -7.45 1.79
N VAL A 314 -0.71 -7.11 3.08
CA VAL A 314 -1.75 -6.28 3.71
C VAL A 314 -1.97 -5.01 2.89
N GLY A 315 -3.23 -4.76 2.55
CA GLY A 315 -3.65 -3.56 1.83
C GLY A 315 -3.38 -3.55 0.32
N ALA A 316 -2.70 -4.56 -0.25
CA ALA A 316 -2.34 -4.52 -1.66
C ALA A 316 -2.20 -5.90 -2.32
N LEU A 317 -2.72 -5.99 -3.54
CA LEU A 317 -2.52 -7.10 -4.46
C LEU A 317 -1.96 -6.57 -5.77
N SER A 318 -0.83 -7.08 -6.24
CA SER A 318 -0.22 -6.69 -7.51
C SER A 318 -0.20 -7.86 -8.47
N SER A 319 -0.76 -7.68 -9.67
CA SER A 319 -0.74 -8.71 -10.70
C SER A 319 0.69 -9.05 -11.13
N ALA A 320 0.91 -10.31 -11.51
CA ALA A 320 2.15 -10.69 -12.17
C ALA A 320 2.31 -9.94 -13.50
N SER A 321 3.54 -9.70 -13.93
CA SER A 321 3.86 -9.12 -15.24
C SER A 321 5.21 -9.60 -15.76
N SER A 322 5.36 -9.64 -17.08
CA SER A 322 6.62 -9.99 -17.74
C SER A 322 6.97 -8.96 -18.79
N SER A 323 8.24 -8.63 -18.92
CA SER A 323 8.74 -7.88 -20.06
C SER A 323 8.76 -8.73 -21.33
N LYS A 324 8.99 -8.08 -22.48
CA LYS A 324 9.45 -8.76 -23.71
C LYS A 324 10.79 -9.46 -23.45
N ALA A 325 11.06 -10.49 -24.24
CA ALA A 325 12.34 -11.19 -24.25
C ALA A 325 13.34 -10.47 -25.16
N PHE A 326 14.60 -10.38 -24.73
CA PHE A 326 15.70 -9.78 -25.48
C PHE A 326 16.87 -10.76 -25.57
N LEU A 327 17.42 -10.94 -26.78
CA LEU A 327 18.57 -11.80 -27.00
C LEU A 327 19.87 -11.05 -26.68
N THR A 328 20.70 -11.63 -25.81
CA THR A 328 22.09 -11.19 -25.63
C THR A 328 23.01 -12.19 -26.29
N ARG A 329 23.73 -11.72 -27.32
CA ARG A 329 24.86 -12.45 -27.90
C ARG A 329 26.03 -12.39 -26.94
N THR A 330 26.73 -13.51 -26.78
CA THR A 330 27.90 -13.56 -25.91
C THR A 330 29.16 -13.76 -26.75
N ARG A 331 30.16 -12.89 -26.60
CA ARG A 331 31.50 -13.09 -27.17
C ARG A 331 32.43 -13.79 -26.17
N LEU A 332 33.45 -14.45 -26.71
CA LEU A 332 34.55 -15.01 -25.91
C LEU A 332 35.19 -13.95 -25.00
N LEU A 333 35.57 -14.37 -23.80
CA LEU A 333 36.43 -13.59 -22.92
C LEU A 333 37.88 -13.92 -23.24
N ILE A 334 38.67 -12.93 -23.64
CA ILE A 334 40.13 -13.04 -23.59
C ILE A 334 40.56 -12.87 -22.14
N GLN A 335 41.05 -13.94 -21.50
CA GLN A 335 41.55 -13.87 -20.13
C GLN A 335 42.95 -13.24 -20.08
N GLY A 336 43.76 -13.50 -21.09
CA GLY A 336 45.10 -12.94 -21.23
C GLY A 336 45.63 -13.17 -22.63
N ALA A 337 46.45 -12.25 -23.10
CA ALA A 337 47.20 -12.38 -24.34
C ALA A 337 48.51 -11.58 -24.24
N GLY A 338 49.59 -12.10 -24.80
CA GLY A 338 50.89 -11.44 -24.73
C GLY A 338 52.03 -12.31 -25.21
N TYR A 339 53.25 -11.86 -24.91
CA TYR A 339 54.49 -12.55 -25.26
C TYR A 339 55.14 -13.14 -24.01
N ALA A 340 55.56 -14.39 -24.06
CA ALA A 340 56.36 -14.97 -22.99
C ALA A 340 57.70 -14.22 -22.89
N GLY A 341 58.10 -13.85 -21.67
CA GLY A 341 59.30 -13.05 -21.43
C GLY A 341 59.15 -11.55 -21.69
N GLY A 342 57.93 -11.04 -21.95
CA GLY A 342 57.67 -9.62 -22.17
C GLY A 342 57.69 -9.22 -23.64
N ASN A 343 57.52 -7.93 -23.92
CA ASN A 343 57.33 -7.40 -25.28
C ASN A 343 58.61 -6.89 -25.97
N VAL A 344 59.79 -7.07 -25.35
CA VAL A 344 61.08 -6.69 -25.92
C VAL A 344 61.89 -7.95 -26.16
N HIS A 345 62.37 -8.13 -27.39
CA HIS A 345 63.13 -9.30 -27.81
C HIS A 345 64.32 -8.89 -28.66
N ASN A 346 65.40 -9.68 -28.63
CA ASN A 346 66.53 -9.47 -29.53
C ASN A 346 66.20 -9.99 -30.93
N ARG A 347 66.85 -9.42 -31.95
CA ARG A 347 66.82 -9.94 -33.31
C ARG A 347 67.19 -11.42 -33.31
N ASN A 348 66.47 -12.19 -34.12
CA ASN A 348 66.54 -13.64 -34.26
C ASN A 348 66.13 -14.45 -33.02
N ALA A 349 65.65 -13.82 -31.94
CA ALA A 349 65.05 -14.54 -30.82
C ALA A 349 63.75 -15.24 -31.25
N VAL A 350 63.48 -16.40 -30.64
CA VAL A 350 62.20 -17.10 -30.77
C VAL A 350 61.21 -16.48 -29.81
N VAL A 351 60.23 -15.79 -30.37
CA VAL A 351 59.15 -15.14 -29.63
C VAL A 351 58.00 -16.12 -29.51
N LYS A 352 57.50 -16.29 -28.28
CA LYS A 352 56.30 -17.07 -27.98
C LYS A 352 55.15 -16.14 -27.67
N ALA A 353 54.16 -16.06 -28.56
CA ALA A 353 52.91 -15.35 -28.29
C ALA A 353 51.86 -16.34 -27.76
N VAL A 354 51.13 -15.94 -26.72
CA VAL A 354 50.14 -16.78 -26.03
C VAL A 354 48.80 -16.05 -25.96
N VAL A 355 47.71 -16.79 -26.10
CA VAL A 355 46.35 -16.32 -25.80
C VAL A 355 45.62 -17.36 -24.96
N VAL A 356 44.83 -16.87 -24.00
CA VAL A 356 43.97 -17.67 -23.12
C VAL A 356 42.55 -17.11 -23.17
N VAL A 357 41.55 -17.97 -23.38
CA VAL A 357 40.15 -17.56 -23.53
C VAL A 357 39.20 -18.32 -22.60
N ARG A 358 38.02 -17.73 -22.37
CA ARG A 358 36.84 -18.38 -21.73
C ARG A 358 35.57 -18.23 -22.59
N PRO A 359 34.69 -19.24 -22.64
CA PRO A 359 34.84 -20.57 -22.03
C PRO A 359 36.02 -21.33 -22.62
N VAL A 360 36.46 -22.37 -21.91
CA VAL A 360 37.52 -23.26 -22.38
C VAL A 360 37.03 -23.97 -23.64
N VAL A 361 37.79 -23.83 -24.73
CA VAL A 361 37.43 -24.36 -26.05
C VAL A 361 38.64 -24.98 -26.73
N ASN A 362 38.39 -25.98 -27.57
CA ASN A 362 39.36 -26.49 -28.53
C ASN A 362 39.00 -25.94 -29.91
N SER A 363 39.90 -25.16 -30.51
CA SER A 363 39.71 -24.57 -31.84
C SER A 363 41.06 -24.18 -32.45
N THR A 364 41.07 -23.33 -33.48
CA THR A 364 42.32 -22.80 -34.05
C THR A 364 42.32 -21.28 -33.87
N ALA A 365 43.29 -20.75 -33.13
CA ALA A 365 43.52 -19.31 -33.03
C ALA A 365 44.43 -18.86 -34.18
N MET A 366 44.13 -17.73 -34.79
CA MET A 366 44.94 -17.17 -35.89
C MET A 366 45.74 -15.98 -35.37
N LEU A 367 47.07 -16.05 -35.43
CA LEU A 367 47.92 -14.88 -35.22
C LEU A 367 47.86 -14.00 -36.48
N GLN A 368 47.54 -12.74 -36.30
CA GLN A 368 47.52 -11.73 -37.35
C GLN A 368 48.59 -10.67 -37.10
N PHE A 369 49.14 -10.10 -38.17
CA PHE A 369 50.13 -9.04 -38.17
C PHE A 369 49.56 -7.79 -38.83
N TRP A 370 49.80 -6.62 -38.23
CA TRP A 370 49.41 -5.34 -38.81
C TRP A 370 50.47 -4.85 -39.80
N ASN A 371 50.11 -4.75 -41.08
CA ASN A 371 51.04 -4.32 -42.13
C ASN A 371 51.05 -2.79 -42.36
N GLY A 372 50.40 -2.00 -41.48
CA GLY A 372 50.21 -0.56 -41.66
C GLY A 372 48.84 -0.17 -42.25
N ARG A 373 48.16 -1.10 -42.94
CA ARG A 373 46.85 -0.85 -43.59
C ARG A 373 45.76 -1.82 -43.16
N ALA A 374 46.11 -3.10 -42.97
CA ALA A 374 45.18 -4.16 -42.62
C ALA A 374 45.87 -5.24 -41.76
N TRP A 375 45.04 -6.06 -41.14
CA TRP A 375 45.50 -7.25 -40.42
C TRP A 375 45.65 -8.41 -41.39
N GLY A 376 46.90 -8.85 -41.62
CA GLY A 376 47.22 -10.04 -42.42
C GLY A 376 47.34 -11.29 -41.55
N ASN A 377 46.93 -12.45 -42.07
CA ASN A 377 47.09 -13.73 -41.37
C ASN A 377 48.57 -14.15 -41.39
N VAL A 378 49.13 -14.48 -40.22
CA VAL A 378 50.50 -14.99 -40.10
C VAL A 378 50.48 -16.50 -40.07
N ARG A 379 49.79 -17.07 -39.08
CA ARG A 379 49.77 -18.51 -38.84
C ARG A 379 48.64 -18.89 -37.88
N GLY A 380 47.96 -19.99 -38.21
CA GLY A 380 46.99 -20.65 -37.33
C GLY A 380 47.70 -21.59 -36.35
N THR A 381 47.22 -21.61 -35.12
CA THR A 381 47.73 -22.48 -34.05
C THR A 381 46.57 -23.17 -33.35
N PRO A 382 46.66 -24.50 -33.11
CA PRO A 382 45.63 -25.20 -32.36
C PRO A 382 45.56 -24.64 -30.93
N MET A 383 44.37 -24.25 -30.54
CA MET A 383 44.01 -23.92 -29.17
C MET A 383 43.52 -25.19 -28.48
N ARG A 384 44.17 -25.54 -27.38
CA ARG A 384 43.77 -26.67 -26.53
C ARG A 384 43.46 -26.16 -25.15
N ASN A 385 42.35 -26.60 -24.58
CA ASN A 385 41.89 -26.15 -23.26
C ASN A 385 41.87 -24.62 -23.13
N GLY A 386 41.40 -23.93 -24.18
CA GLY A 386 41.28 -22.47 -24.19
C GLY A 386 42.61 -21.72 -24.27
N ARG A 387 43.73 -22.40 -24.50
CA ARG A 387 45.06 -21.80 -24.64
C ARG A 387 45.68 -22.13 -25.99
N ALA A 388 46.22 -21.12 -26.67
CA ALA A 388 47.03 -21.28 -27.86
C ALA A 388 48.39 -20.58 -27.67
N GLU A 389 49.45 -21.22 -28.16
CA GLU A 389 50.82 -20.70 -28.12
C GLU A 389 51.46 -20.84 -29.48
N ILE A 390 51.95 -19.73 -30.02
CA ILE A 390 52.63 -19.68 -31.31
C ILE A 390 54.06 -19.18 -31.12
N SER A 391 55.01 -19.92 -31.70
CA SER A 391 56.41 -19.52 -31.76
C SER A 391 56.75 -18.98 -33.15
N PHE A 392 57.42 -17.84 -33.22
CA PHE A 392 57.98 -17.28 -34.46
C PHE A 392 59.30 -16.57 -34.19
N ARG A 393 60.14 -16.41 -35.22
CA ARG A 393 61.45 -15.76 -35.09
C ARG A 393 61.34 -14.28 -35.44
N ALA A 394 61.83 -13.40 -34.57
CA ALA A 394 61.85 -11.95 -34.79
C ALA A 394 63.04 -11.53 -35.67
N THR A 395 62.89 -11.55 -36.99
CA THR A 395 64.03 -11.39 -37.92
C THR A 395 64.44 -9.96 -38.22
N ARG A 396 63.52 -8.99 -38.05
CA ARG A 396 63.73 -7.57 -38.37
C ARG A 396 63.66 -6.73 -37.10
N PRO A 397 64.59 -5.78 -36.89
CA PRO A 397 64.47 -4.80 -35.81
C PRO A 397 63.29 -3.87 -36.08
N GLY A 398 62.67 -3.36 -35.01
CA GLY A 398 61.55 -2.43 -35.11
C GLY A 398 60.39 -2.73 -34.16
N THR A 399 59.30 -2.00 -34.33
CA THR A 399 58.05 -2.19 -33.56
C THR A 399 56.99 -2.80 -34.46
N PHE A 400 56.41 -3.92 -34.02
CA PHE A 400 55.42 -4.67 -34.77
C PHE A 400 54.17 -4.88 -33.93
N ALA A 401 53.01 -4.89 -34.58
CA ALA A 401 51.73 -5.11 -33.93
C ALA A 401 51.11 -6.43 -34.41
N TYR A 402 50.72 -7.26 -33.45
CA TYR A 402 50.06 -8.54 -33.68
C TYR A 402 48.72 -8.60 -32.94
N ARG A 403 47.85 -9.53 -33.31
CA ARG A 403 46.67 -9.88 -32.51
C ARG A 403 46.31 -11.33 -32.74
N PHE A 404 45.61 -11.94 -31.79
CA PHE A 404 44.95 -13.22 -32.03
C PHE A 404 43.51 -12.98 -32.46
N LEU A 405 43.12 -13.55 -33.60
CA LEU A 405 41.73 -13.75 -33.97
C LEU A 405 41.30 -15.13 -33.47
N VAL A 406 40.32 -15.15 -32.58
CA VAL A 406 39.79 -16.38 -31.99
C VAL A 406 38.38 -16.63 -32.55
N PRO A 407 38.14 -17.77 -33.23
CA PRO A 407 36.84 -18.07 -33.81
C PRO A 407 35.79 -18.29 -32.71
N GLY A 408 34.51 -18.15 -33.09
CA GLY A 408 33.41 -18.51 -32.22
C GLY A 408 33.36 -20.01 -31.92
N THR A 409 32.56 -20.37 -30.93
CA THR A 409 32.33 -21.76 -30.52
C THR A 409 30.87 -21.97 -30.12
N THR A 410 30.55 -23.16 -29.63
CA THR A 410 29.34 -23.43 -28.88
C THR A 410 29.71 -23.78 -27.43
N TYR A 411 28.90 -23.33 -26.49
CA TYR A 411 29.00 -23.70 -25.07
C TYR A 411 27.63 -24.18 -24.62
N GLN A 412 27.55 -25.43 -24.13
CA GLN A 412 26.29 -26.09 -23.78
C GLN A 412 25.25 -26.09 -24.94
N GLY A 413 25.74 -26.22 -26.18
CA GLY A 413 24.91 -26.21 -27.39
C GLY A 413 24.33 -24.84 -27.75
N THR A 414 24.93 -23.76 -27.25
CA THR A 414 24.52 -22.38 -27.51
C THR A 414 25.71 -21.57 -28.04
N PRO A 415 25.54 -20.68 -29.04
CA PRO A 415 26.67 -19.95 -29.62
C PRO A 415 27.40 -19.03 -28.64
N VAL A 416 28.72 -18.99 -28.75
CA VAL A 416 29.59 -17.95 -28.19
C VAL A 416 30.42 -17.39 -29.34
N TYR A 417 30.24 -16.11 -29.64
CA TYR A 417 30.86 -15.45 -30.77
C TYR A 417 32.36 -15.27 -30.57
N GLY A 418 33.10 -15.38 -31.67
CA GLY A 418 34.54 -15.16 -31.69
C GLY A 418 34.89 -13.72 -31.35
N THR A 419 36.17 -13.49 -31.06
CA THR A 419 36.68 -12.14 -30.80
C THR A 419 38.15 -12.05 -31.18
N ALA A 420 38.65 -10.82 -31.28
CA ALA A 420 40.08 -10.57 -31.45
C ALA A 420 40.65 -9.98 -30.15
N THR A 421 41.91 -10.30 -29.86
CA THR A 421 42.63 -9.59 -28.80
C THR A 421 42.85 -8.12 -29.20
N PRO A 422 43.10 -7.22 -28.24
CA PRO A 422 43.74 -5.95 -28.53
C PRO A 422 45.08 -6.15 -29.27
N SER A 423 45.60 -5.05 -29.83
CA SER A 423 46.92 -5.05 -30.45
C SER A 423 48.00 -5.39 -29.43
N LEU A 424 48.77 -6.43 -29.70
CA LEU A 424 49.94 -6.87 -28.98
C LEU A 424 51.16 -6.27 -29.69
N VAL A 425 51.82 -5.33 -29.04
CA VAL A 425 53.00 -4.65 -29.61
C VAL A 425 54.26 -5.37 -29.15
N ILE A 426 55.13 -5.72 -30.09
CA ILE A 426 56.48 -6.26 -29.83
C ILE A 426 57.55 -5.31 -30.36
N ARG A 427 58.64 -5.17 -29.60
CA ARG A 427 59.83 -4.41 -29.96
C ARG A 427 61.00 -5.37 -30.15
N VAL A 428 61.59 -5.33 -31.33
CA VAL A 428 62.75 -6.15 -31.70
C VAL A 428 63.96 -5.24 -31.77
N ARG A 429 64.99 -5.54 -30.98
CA ARG A 429 66.26 -4.82 -30.94
C ARG A 429 67.32 -5.50 -31.80
#